data_AF-A0A1D9P2F7-F1
#
_entry.id   AF-A0A1D9P2F7-F1
#
_cell.length_a   1.000
_cell.length_b   1.000
_cell.length_c   1.000
_cell.angle_alpha   90.00
_cell.angle_beta   90.00
_cell.angle_gamma   90.00
#
_symmetry.space_group_name_H-M   'P 1'
#
loop_
_entity.id
_entity.type
_entity.pdbx_description
1 polymer ?
#
loop_
_entity_poly.entity_id
_entity_poly.type
_entity_poly.pdbx_seq_one_letter_code
_entity_poly.pdbx_strand_id
1 'polypeptide(L)'
;MNCNTCGAQIPEGSQVCPNCGNPVTPVVNATPVQQTPVNNGQPMGAPVDGSAFNYVPQQEPLGMKWANFLGYFVLWVGALINLVSGIAFLTGSVYSTVGVSAEDVYSYFSALKPIDTIAGVLTLGTAVVGVMAAISIIKRKANAGKLVCALYALNFALSLIYALLVTVMTSIPGFTSSTIIQLLVSVVMFFVNRYYFNNRANVFVN
;
A
#
# COMPACT_ATOMS: atom_id res chain seq x y z
N MET A 1 -15.29 -14.42 20.72
CA MET A 1 -16.37 -13.41 20.52
C MET A 1 -16.42 -13.00 19.04
N ASN A 2 -17.55 -12.51 18.51
CA ASN A 2 -17.63 -12.07 17.10
C ASN A 2 -17.51 -10.54 16.99
N CYS A 3 -16.94 -10.05 15.90
CA CYS A 3 -16.78 -8.62 15.68
C CYS A 3 -18.13 -7.96 15.39
N ASN A 4 -18.50 -6.94 16.17
CA ASN A 4 -19.73 -6.17 16.00
C ASN A 4 -19.80 -5.39 14.67
N THR A 5 -18.67 -5.24 13.95
CA THR A 5 -18.65 -4.55 12.66
C THR A 5 -18.63 -5.49 11.47
N CYS A 6 -17.82 -6.56 11.49
CA CYS A 6 -17.65 -7.43 10.32
C CYS A 6 -18.08 -8.88 10.53
N GLY A 7 -18.57 -9.25 11.71
CA GLY A 7 -19.06 -10.60 12.03
C GLY A 7 -17.98 -11.68 12.20
N ALA A 8 -16.71 -11.37 11.96
CA ALA A 8 -15.62 -12.33 12.06
C ALA A 8 -15.41 -12.82 13.50
N GLN A 9 -15.05 -14.10 13.68
CA GLN A 9 -14.63 -14.64 14.98
C GLN A 9 -13.32 -13.99 15.42
N ILE A 10 -13.30 -13.53 16.67
CA ILE A 10 -12.20 -12.85 17.33
C ILE A 10 -11.65 -13.77 18.44
N PRO A 11 -10.32 -14.00 18.48
CA PRO A 11 -9.65 -14.67 19.60
C PRO A 11 -9.91 -13.93 20.93
N GLU A 12 -10.10 -14.67 22.02
CA GLU A 12 -10.33 -14.09 23.35
C GLU A 12 -9.15 -13.18 23.76
N GLY A 13 -9.46 -11.99 24.27
CA GLY A 13 -8.46 -10.98 24.66
C GLY A 13 -7.99 -10.03 23.54
N SER A 14 -8.48 -10.16 22.31
CA SER A 14 -8.10 -9.24 21.22
C SER A 14 -8.77 -7.88 21.36
N GLN A 15 -7.98 -6.80 21.46
CA GLN A 15 -8.50 -5.42 21.55
C GLN A 15 -8.94 -4.85 20.19
N VAL A 16 -8.45 -5.40 19.08
CA VAL A 16 -8.77 -4.97 17.72
C VAL A 16 -9.09 -6.20 16.87
N CYS A 17 -10.15 -6.11 16.07
CA CYS A 17 -10.54 -7.21 15.19
C CYS A 17 -9.44 -7.45 14.13
N PRO A 18 -8.84 -8.65 14.06
CA PRO A 18 -7.78 -8.93 13.09
C PRO A 18 -8.29 -8.94 11.64
N ASN A 19 -9.61 -9.02 11.44
CA ASN A 19 -10.20 -9.02 10.10
C ASN A 19 -10.51 -7.60 9.62
N CYS A 20 -11.31 -6.83 10.37
CA CYS A 20 -11.72 -5.47 9.93
C CYS A 20 -10.92 -4.31 10.55
N GLY A 21 -10.15 -4.55 11.61
CA GLY A 21 -9.35 -3.51 12.27
C GLY A 21 -10.14 -2.58 13.18
N ASN A 22 -11.43 -2.86 13.41
CA ASN A 22 -12.22 -2.10 14.38
C ASN A 22 -11.95 -2.56 15.81
N PRO A 23 -12.01 -1.64 16.78
CA PRO A 23 -11.82 -1.96 18.19
C PRO A 23 -12.93 -2.91 18.63
N VAL A 24 -12.56 -3.86 19.47
CA VAL A 24 -13.47 -4.82 20.05
C VAL A 24 -14.02 -4.19 21.31
N THR A 25 -15.17 -3.52 21.24
CA THR A 25 -15.85 -3.01 22.44
C THR A 25 -16.36 -4.20 23.25
N PRO A 26 -15.90 -4.42 24.49
CA PRO A 26 -16.53 -5.40 25.35
C PRO A 26 -17.97 -4.95 25.59
N VAL A 27 -18.94 -5.83 25.32
CA VAL A 27 -20.33 -5.62 25.71
C VAL A 27 -20.38 -5.76 27.23
N VAL A 28 -20.12 -4.68 27.95
CA VAL A 28 -20.42 -4.62 29.37
C VAL A 28 -21.93 -4.42 29.45
N ASN A 29 -22.67 -5.43 29.90
CA ASN A 29 -24.09 -5.31 30.23
C ASN A 29 -24.26 -4.25 31.33
N ALA A 30 -24.42 -2.98 30.94
CA ALA A 30 -24.72 -1.90 31.86
C ALA A 30 -26.24 -1.80 32.01
N THR A 31 -26.74 -2.18 33.18
CA THR A 31 -28.07 -1.78 33.65
C THR A 31 -28.15 -0.24 33.74
N PRO A 32 -29.29 0.39 33.38
CA PRO A 32 -29.37 1.84 33.27
C PRO A 32 -29.50 2.49 34.66
N VAL A 33 -28.61 3.43 35.00
CA VAL A 33 -28.77 4.33 36.14
C VAL A 33 -29.03 5.74 35.64
N GLN A 34 -30.15 6.32 36.09
CA GLN A 34 -30.66 7.65 35.74
C GLN A 34 -29.69 8.78 36.13
N GLN A 35 -29.55 9.76 35.23
CA GLN A 35 -28.77 10.98 35.42
C GLN A 35 -29.55 12.02 36.25
N THR A 36 -28.89 12.65 37.22
CA THR A 36 -29.33 13.91 37.84
C THR A 36 -28.24 14.98 37.66
N PRO A 37 -28.59 16.27 37.51
CA PRO A 37 -27.63 17.31 37.10
C PRO A 37 -26.87 17.90 38.30
N VAL A 38 -25.53 18.05 38.19
CA VAL A 38 -24.66 18.59 39.24
C VAL A 38 -24.16 20.00 38.89
N ASN A 39 -24.31 20.92 39.86
CA ASN A 39 -23.86 22.33 39.85
C ASN A 39 -22.48 22.46 40.54
N ASN A 40 -21.69 23.44 40.09
CA ASN A 40 -20.29 23.72 40.43
C ASN A 40 -20.12 24.32 41.85
N GLY A 41 -19.27 23.69 42.69
CA GLY A 41 -18.69 24.38 43.87
C GLY A 41 -18.07 23.50 44.98
N GLN A 42 -16.73 23.43 45.00
CA GLN A 42 -15.84 23.34 46.19
C GLN A 42 -15.51 21.96 46.87
N PRO A 43 -14.38 21.85 47.62
CA PRO A 43 -13.37 20.79 47.41
C PRO A 43 -13.12 19.79 48.57
N MET A 44 -12.36 18.74 48.21
CA MET A 44 -11.45 17.89 49.00
C MET A 44 -12.03 16.78 49.91
N GLY A 45 -11.66 15.53 49.58
CA GLY A 45 -11.74 14.38 50.48
C GLY A 45 -11.52 13.04 49.75
N ALA A 46 -10.34 12.43 49.95
CA ALA A 46 -10.08 11.01 49.62
C ALA A 46 -10.38 10.15 50.88
N PRO A 47 -10.76 8.86 50.74
CA PRO A 47 -9.76 7.83 50.50
C PRO A 47 -10.15 6.70 49.51
N VAL A 48 -9.16 6.36 48.67
CA VAL A 48 -8.75 5.05 48.13
C VAL A 48 -9.75 3.88 48.13
N ASP A 49 -10.12 3.42 46.92
CA ASP A 49 -10.28 1.98 46.64
C ASP A 49 -9.53 1.60 45.34
N GLY A 50 -8.75 0.54 45.42
CA GLY A 50 -7.52 0.29 44.66
C GLY A 50 -7.69 -0.42 43.32
N SER A 51 -8.42 0.19 42.37
CA SER A 51 -8.26 -0.17 40.96
C SER A 51 -7.64 0.99 40.21
N ALA A 52 -6.30 0.98 40.14
CA ALA A 52 -5.58 1.81 39.18
C ALA A 52 -6.08 1.41 37.79
N PHE A 53 -7.03 2.18 37.25
CA PHE A 53 -7.30 2.19 35.83
C PHE A 53 -5.97 2.58 35.18
N ASN A 54 -5.23 1.57 34.71
CA ASN A 54 -4.17 1.75 33.76
C ASN A 54 -4.84 2.38 32.54
N TYR A 55 -4.80 3.71 32.48
CA TYR A 55 -5.06 4.47 31.27
C TYR A 55 -3.93 4.09 30.31
N VAL A 56 -4.09 2.95 29.63
CA VAL A 56 -3.42 2.73 28.37
C VAL A 56 -4.15 3.68 27.43
N PRO A 57 -3.50 4.73 26.91
CA PRO A 57 -4.15 5.62 25.96
C PRO A 57 -4.67 4.75 24.83
N GLN A 58 -5.99 4.58 24.76
CA GLN A 58 -6.64 3.84 23.69
C GLN A 58 -6.46 4.71 22.46
N GLN A 59 -5.38 4.47 21.71
CA GLN A 59 -5.15 5.13 20.43
C GLN A 59 -6.42 4.94 19.61
N GLU A 60 -7.08 6.04 19.25
CA GLU A 60 -8.21 5.97 18.34
C GLU A 60 -7.81 5.12 17.13
N PRO A 61 -8.65 4.17 16.69
CA PRO A 61 -8.30 3.32 15.57
C PRO A 61 -8.01 4.19 14.35
N LEU A 62 -6.73 4.34 13.98
CA LEU A 62 -6.36 5.09 12.78
C LEU A 62 -7.07 4.46 11.59
N GLY A 63 -7.87 5.26 10.87
CA GLY A 63 -8.69 4.77 9.77
C GLY A 63 -7.88 4.02 8.70
N MET A 64 -8.48 2.95 8.17
CA MET A 64 -7.85 2.02 7.20
C MET A 64 -8.25 2.27 5.74
N LYS A 65 -8.97 3.37 5.45
CA LYS A 65 -9.54 3.65 4.12
C LYS A 65 -8.49 3.59 3.00
N TRP A 66 -7.32 4.18 3.21
CA TRP A 66 -6.23 4.19 2.23
C TRP A 66 -5.65 2.78 1.99
N ALA A 67 -5.36 2.03 3.05
CA ALA A 67 -4.91 0.64 2.91
C ALA A 67 -5.96 -0.22 2.19
N ASN A 68 -7.23 -0.09 2.52
CA ASN A 68 -8.30 -0.82 1.85
C ASN A 68 -8.37 -0.45 0.37
N PHE A 69 -8.30 0.84 0.04
CA PHE A 69 -8.26 1.30 -1.35
C PHE A 69 -7.05 0.73 -2.13
N LEU A 70 -5.86 0.73 -1.52
CA LEU A 70 -4.68 0.12 -2.12
C LEU A 70 -4.84 -1.38 -2.33
N GLY A 71 -5.20 -2.11 -1.28
CA GLY A 71 -5.27 -3.57 -1.28
C GLY A 71 -6.38 -4.15 -2.14
N TYR A 72 -7.53 -3.48 -2.22
CA TYR A 72 -8.67 -3.97 -3.00
C TYR A 72 -8.76 -3.41 -4.42
N PHE A 73 -8.02 -2.34 -4.76
CA PHE A 73 -8.15 -1.70 -6.07
C PHE A 73 -6.82 -1.30 -6.70
N VAL A 74 -6.13 -0.29 -6.17
CA VAL A 74 -5.00 0.37 -6.87
C VAL A 74 -3.90 -0.60 -7.24
N LEU A 75 -3.53 -1.51 -6.33
CA LEU A 75 -2.44 -2.45 -6.58
C LEU A 75 -2.80 -3.52 -7.62
N TRP A 76 -4.08 -3.88 -7.75
CA TRP A 76 -4.55 -4.81 -8.80
C TRP A 76 -4.55 -4.16 -10.17
N VAL A 77 -5.02 -2.91 -10.26
CA VAL A 77 -4.95 -2.13 -11.51
C VAL A 77 -3.50 -1.94 -11.93
N GLY A 78 -2.62 -1.57 -10.99
CA GLY A 78 -1.19 -1.44 -11.25
C GLY A 78 -0.54 -2.75 -11.69
N ALA A 79 -0.89 -3.88 -11.07
CA ALA A 79 -0.39 -5.19 -11.48
C ALA A 79 -0.85 -5.57 -12.89
N LEU A 80 -2.11 -5.27 -13.26
CA LEU A 80 -2.61 -5.48 -14.62
C LEU A 80 -1.87 -4.61 -15.64
N ILE A 81 -1.66 -3.32 -15.34
CA ILE A 81 -0.91 -2.40 -16.20
C ILE A 81 0.53 -2.92 -16.39
N ASN A 82 1.19 -3.37 -15.33
CA ASN A 82 2.54 -3.92 -15.43
C ASN A 82 2.56 -5.27 -16.16
N LEU A 83 1.51 -6.10 -16.03
CA LEU A 83 1.38 -7.33 -16.81
C LEU A 83 1.31 -7.04 -18.31
N VAL A 84 0.40 -6.14 -18.71
CA VAL A 84 0.23 -5.74 -20.12
C VAL A 84 1.50 -5.08 -20.65
N SER A 85 2.09 -4.16 -19.88
CA SER A 85 3.32 -3.46 -20.28
C SER A 85 4.50 -4.41 -20.40
N GLY A 86 4.63 -5.37 -19.47
CA GLY A 86 5.67 -6.41 -19.53
C GLY A 86 5.57 -7.26 -20.78
N ILE A 87 4.35 -7.71 -21.14
CA ILE A 87 4.10 -8.41 -22.41
C ILE A 87 4.41 -7.51 -23.60
N ALA A 88 4.05 -6.23 -23.53
CA ALA A 88 4.29 -5.29 -24.62
C ALA A 88 5.78 -5.10 -24.91
N PHE A 89 6.61 -5.03 -23.86
CA PHE A 89 8.06 -5.00 -24.00
C PHE A 89 8.61 -6.29 -24.62
N LEU A 90 8.19 -7.45 -24.12
CA LEU A 90 8.67 -8.75 -24.61
C LEU A 90 8.31 -9.00 -26.08
N THR A 91 7.17 -8.48 -26.52
CA THR A 91 6.67 -8.63 -27.90
C THR A 91 7.09 -7.48 -28.82
N GLY A 92 7.69 -6.42 -28.28
CA GLY A 92 7.99 -5.19 -29.03
C GLY A 92 6.75 -4.36 -29.41
N SER A 93 5.55 -4.74 -28.95
CA SER A 93 4.32 -3.99 -29.25
C SER A 93 4.27 -2.61 -28.58
N VAL A 94 5.20 -2.28 -27.69
CA VAL A 94 5.43 -0.89 -27.23
C VAL A 94 5.64 0.09 -28.40
N TYR A 95 6.28 -0.34 -29.49
CA TYR A 95 6.54 0.52 -30.65
C TYR A 95 5.30 0.75 -31.53
N SER A 96 4.30 -0.14 -31.45
CA SER A 96 3.04 0.04 -32.18
C SER A 96 2.29 1.31 -31.74
N THR A 97 2.51 1.76 -30.51
CA THR A 97 1.90 2.99 -29.96
C THR A 97 2.37 4.26 -30.66
N VAL A 98 3.54 4.22 -31.30
CA VAL A 98 4.12 5.32 -32.09
C VAL A 98 4.09 5.02 -33.60
N GLY A 99 3.40 3.95 -34.01
CA GLY A 99 3.18 3.61 -35.42
C GLY A 99 4.41 3.01 -36.13
N VAL A 100 5.36 2.45 -35.39
CA VAL A 100 6.58 1.82 -35.95
C VAL A 100 6.62 0.33 -35.57
N SER A 101 7.09 -0.52 -36.48
CA SER A 101 7.29 -1.94 -36.18
C SER A 101 8.50 -2.15 -35.26
N ALA A 102 8.46 -3.21 -34.45
CA ALA A 102 9.59 -3.55 -33.58
C ALA A 102 10.82 -3.96 -34.41
N GLU A 103 10.58 -4.64 -35.53
CA GLU A 103 11.61 -5.06 -36.48
C GLU A 103 12.38 -3.85 -37.03
N ASP A 104 11.68 -2.80 -37.44
CA ASP A 104 12.30 -1.58 -37.92
C ASP A 104 13.16 -0.95 -36.83
N VAL A 105 12.60 -0.77 -35.61
CA VAL A 105 13.33 -0.17 -34.49
C VAL A 105 14.61 -0.94 -34.18
N TYR A 106 14.53 -2.27 -34.09
CA TYR A 106 15.69 -3.11 -33.79
C TYR A 106 16.68 -3.20 -34.94
N SER A 107 16.28 -2.93 -36.18
CA SER A 107 17.22 -2.85 -37.30
C SER A 107 18.15 -1.63 -37.18
N TYR A 108 17.62 -0.49 -36.70
CA TYR A 108 18.40 0.73 -36.46
C TYR A 108 19.12 0.70 -35.11
N PHE A 109 18.48 0.14 -34.09
CA PHE A 109 18.95 0.12 -32.70
C PHE A 109 18.95 -1.31 -32.14
N SER A 110 19.83 -2.16 -32.66
CA SER A 110 19.88 -3.60 -32.31
C SER A 110 20.08 -3.89 -30.83
N ALA A 111 20.73 -2.99 -30.10
CA ALA A 111 20.94 -3.09 -28.66
C ALA A 111 19.64 -2.93 -27.83
N LEU A 112 18.56 -2.37 -28.39
CA LEU A 112 17.29 -2.20 -27.68
C LEU A 112 16.57 -3.54 -27.45
N LYS A 113 16.64 -4.49 -28.38
CA LYS A 113 15.94 -5.78 -28.26
C LYS A 113 16.25 -6.52 -26.94
N PRO A 114 17.53 -6.74 -26.56
CA PRO A 114 17.82 -7.38 -25.28
C PRO A 114 17.40 -6.51 -24.08
N ILE A 115 17.47 -5.18 -24.18
CA ILE A 115 17.03 -4.27 -23.11
C ILE A 115 15.53 -4.34 -22.88
N ASP A 116 14.72 -4.26 -23.94
CA ASP A 116 13.27 -4.38 -23.86
C ASP A 116 12.89 -5.76 -23.32
N THR A 117 13.62 -6.81 -23.71
CA THR A 117 13.40 -8.15 -23.17
C THR A 117 13.61 -8.17 -21.64
N ILE A 118 14.71 -7.61 -21.16
CA ILE A 118 15.02 -7.53 -19.71
C ILE A 118 13.98 -6.65 -19.00
N ALA A 119 13.67 -5.48 -19.55
CA ALA A 119 12.67 -4.56 -19.01
C ALA A 119 11.29 -5.24 -18.91
N GLY A 120 10.91 -6.03 -19.91
CA GLY A 120 9.68 -6.82 -19.92
C GLY A 120 9.63 -7.81 -18.76
N VAL A 121 10.68 -8.63 -18.58
CA VAL A 121 10.77 -9.60 -17.47
C VAL A 121 10.72 -8.90 -16.11
N LEU A 122 11.48 -7.82 -15.92
CA LEU A 122 11.50 -7.08 -14.66
C LEU A 122 10.15 -6.43 -14.36
N THR A 123 9.50 -5.86 -15.38
CA THR A 123 8.16 -5.29 -15.28
C THR A 123 7.13 -6.37 -14.89
N LEU A 124 7.20 -7.57 -15.46
CA LEU A 124 6.36 -8.70 -15.01
C LEU A 124 6.63 -9.08 -13.55
N GLY A 125 7.90 -9.06 -13.13
CA GLY A 125 8.29 -9.22 -11.73
C GLY A 125 7.62 -8.19 -10.81
N THR A 126 7.53 -6.93 -11.23
CA THR A 126 6.82 -5.89 -10.44
C THR A 126 5.32 -6.14 -10.35
N ALA A 127 4.69 -6.72 -11.38
CA ALA A 127 3.28 -7.12 -11.31
C ALA A 127 3.05 -8.15 -10.21
N VAL A 128 3.95 -9.14 -10.08
CA VAL A 128 3.92 -10.13 -9.00
C VAL A 128 4.09 -9.46 -7.63
N VAL A 129 5.05 -8.52 -7.50
CA VAL A 129 5.22 -7.74 -6.27
C VAL A 129 3.96 -6.92 -5.94
N GLY A 130 3.28 -6.35 -6.93
CA GLY A 130 2.02 -5.65 -6.75
C GLY A 130 0.91 -6.54 -6.18
N VAL A 131 0.75 -7.75 -6.72
CA VAL A 131 -0.20 -8.74 -6.20
C VAL A 131 0.17 -9.17 -4.78
N MET A 132 1.45 -9.44 -4.51
CA MET A 132 1.91 -9.77 -3.16
C MET A 132 1.65 -8.63 -2.16
N ALA A 133 1.90 -7.39 -2.57
CA ALA A 133 1.61 -6.20 -1.77
C ALA A 133 0.10 -6.11 -1.49
N ALA A 134 -0.77 -6.29 -2.48
CA ALA A 134 -2.22 -6.28 -2.29
C ALA A 134 -2.68 -7.33 -1.28
N ILE A 135 -2.26 -8.59 -1.47
CA ILE A 135 -2.59 -9.68 -0.56
C ILE A 135 -2.03 -9.45 0.84
N SER A 136 -0.82 -8.89 0.96
CA SER A 136 -0.21 -8.58 2.25
C SER A 136 -1.01 -7.53 3.03
N ILE A 137 -1.59 -6.54 2.34
CA ILE A 137 -2.46 -5.54 2.97
C ILE A 137 -3.76 -6.21 3.44
N ILE A 138 -4.41 -6.97 2.56
CA ILE A 138 -5.69 -7.65 2.88
C ILE A 138 -5.53 -8.61 4.06
N LYS A 139 -4.42 -9.36 4.09
CA LYS A 139 -4.09 -10.31 5.17
C LYS A 139 -3.43 -9.65 6.38
N ARG A 140 -3.28 -8.32 6.37
CA ARG A 140 -2.65 -7.51 7.43
C ARG A 140 -1.27 -8.02 7.88
N LYS A 141 -0.45 -8.42 6.90
CA LYS A 141 0.89 -8.93 7.18
C LYS A 141 1.85 -7.84 7.64
N ALA A 142 2.78 -8.16 8.53
CA ALA A 142 3.79 -7.23 9.05
C ALA A 142 4.71 -6.63 7.98
N ASN A 143 4.83 -7.29 6.83
CA ASN A 143 5.61 -6.81 5.70
C ASN A 143 4.81 -5.98 4.67
N ALA A 144 3.52 -5.70 4.90
CA ALA A 144 2.68 -5.03 3.90
C ALA A 144 3.22 -3.67 3.46
N GLY A 145 3.56 -2.81 4.43
CA GLY A 145 4.17 -1.51 4.13
C GLY A 145 5.50 -1.63 3.39
N LYS A 146 6.32 -2.64 3.71
CA LYS A 146 7.61 -2.88 3.05
C LYS A 146 7.41 -3.29 1.59
N LEU A 147 6.45 -4.16 1.29
CA LEU A 147 6.15 -4.59 -0.08
C LEU A 147 5.60 -3.45 -0.94
N VAL A 148 4.72 -2.60 -0.39
CA VAL A 148 4.22 -1.41 -1.10
C VAL A 148 5.36 -0.44 -1.39
N CYS A 149 6.21 -0.16 -0.40
CA CYS A 149 7.37 0.72 -0.61
C CYS A 149 8.36 0.13 -1.63
N ALA A 150 8.62 -1.17 -1.57
CA ALA A 150 9.47 -1.86 -2.53
C ALA A 150 8.91 -1.76 -3.95
N LEU A 151 7.60 -1.90 -4.14
CA LEU A 151 6.96 -1.75 -5.45
C LEU A 151 7.20 -0.37 -6.06
N TYR A 152 6.98 0.70 -5.30
CA TYR A 152 7.21 2.07 -5.80
C TYR A 152 8.71 2.35 -6.03
N ALA A 153 9.59 1.83 -5.19
CA ALA A 153 11.04 1.95 -5.39
C ALA A 153 11.50 1.20 -6.65
N LEU A 154 10.98 0.00 -6.91
CA LEU A 154 11.27 -0.77 -8.12
C LEU A 154 10.75 -0.06 -9.37
N ASN A 155 9.51 0.45 -9.35
CA ASN A 155 8.96 1.20 -10.48
C ASN A 155 9.79 2.46 -10.79
N PHE A 156 10.22 3.19 -9.76
CA PHE A 156 11.12 4.34 -9.92
C PHE A 156 12.45 3.93 -10.57
N ALA A 157 13.12 2.91 -10.01
CA ALA A 157 14.41 2.46 -10.50
C ALA A 157 14.35 1.95 -11.95
N LEU A 158 13.36 1.10 -12.27
CA LEU A 158 13.18 0.56 -13.61
C LEU A 158 12.87 1.66 -14.63
N SER A 159 11.96 2.57 -14.29
CA SER A 159 11.60 3.68 -15.19
C SER A 159 12.79 4.61 -15.43
N LEU A 160 13.56 4.93 -14.39
CA LEU A 160 14.75 5.77 -14.49
C LEU A 160 15.84 5.12 -15.35
N ILE A 161 16.16 3.85 -15.06
CA ILE A 161 17.20 3.11 -15.78
C ILE A 161 16.80 2.94 -17.25
N TYR A 162 15.56 2.56 -17.53
CA TYR A 162 15.08 2.39 -18.90
C TYR A 162 15.16 3.70 -19.70
N ALA A 163 14.71 4.82 -19.13
CA ALA A 163 14.79 6.12 -19.78
C ALA A 163 16.24 6.54 -20.10
N LEU A 164 17.17 6.29 -19.17
CA LEU A 164 18.60 6.56 -19.40
C LEU A 164 19.19 5.67 -20.50
N LEU A 165 18.89 4.36 -20.48
CA LEU A 165 19.38 3.42 -21.49
C LEU A 165 18.88 3.78 -22.88
N VAL A 166 17.57 4.05 -23.03
CA VAL A 166 17.00 4.51 -24.31
C VAL A 166 17.70 5.78 -24.79
N THR A 167 17.90 6.75 -23.90
CA THR A 167 18.57 8.02 -24.23
C THR A 167 19.98 7.80 -24.75
N VAL A 168 20.78 6.99 -24.07
CA VAL A 168 22.17 6.72 -24.45
C VAL A 168 22.25 5.94 -25.76
N MET A 169 21.37 4.97 -25.97
CA MET A 169 21.44 4.08 -27.14
C MET A 169 20.87 4.66 -28.42
N THR A 170 19.83 5.49 -28.30
CA THR A 170 19.14 6.06 -29.47
C THR A 170 19.53 7.50 -29.75
N SER A 171 20.15 8.19 -28.78
CA SER A 171 20.31 9.66 -28.77
C SER A 171 18.98 10.43 -28.80
N ILE A 172 17.85 9.74 -28.62
CA ILE A 172 16.51 10.33 -28.51
C ILE A 172 16.20 10.51 -27.02
N PRO A 173 15.61 11.64 -26.59
CA PRO A 173 15.25 11.83 -25.19
C PRO A 173 14.28 10.74 -24.67
N GLY A 174 14.76 9.88 -23.76
CA GLY A 174 13.95 8.83 -23.12
C GLY A 174 13.05 9.35 -21.99
N PHE A 175 13.28 10.58 -21.52
CA PHE A 175 12.45 11.24 -20.51
C PHE A 175 11.30 11.99 -21.17
N THR A 176 10.18 11.30 -21.35
CA THR A 176 8.92 11.91 -21.77
C THR A 176 8.16 12.47 -20.56
N SER A 177 7.12 13.27 -20.83
CA SER A 177 6.26 13.80 -19.76
C SER A 177 5.62 12.69 -18.91
N SER A 178 5.20 11.58 -19.54
CA SER A 178 4.65 10.42 -18.82
C SER A 178 5.68 9.75 -17.92
N THR A 179 6.92 9.57 -18.40
CA THR A 179 8.03 9.05 -17.59
C THR A 179 8.31 9.96 -16.39
N ILE A 180 8.37 11.28 -16.58
CA ILE A 180 8.62 12.23 -15.49
C ILE A 180 7.51 12.16 -14.44
N ILE A 181 6.24 12.13 -14.87
CA ILE A 181 5.09 11.98 -13.95
C ILE A 181 5.20 10.66 -13.18
N GLN A 182 5.51 9.56 -13.84
CA GLN A 182 5.64 8.25 -13.19
C GLN A 182 6.76 8.22 -12.15
N LEU A 183 7.89 8.87 -12.42
CA LEU A 183 9.00 9.00 -11.47
C LEU A 183 8.57 9.81 -10.24
N LEU A 184 7.92 10.95 -10.43
CA LEU A 184 7.43 11.79 -9.34
C LEU A 184 6.39 11.05 -8.49
N VAL A 185 5.41 10.40 -9.13
CA VAL A 185 4.40 9.60 -8.43
C VAL A 185 5.06 8.49 -7.61
N SER A 186 6.07 7.82 -8.16
CA SER A 186 6.78 6.74 -7.45
C SER A 186 7.50 7.24 -6.21
N VAL A 187 8.18 8.39 -6.29
CA VAL A 187 8.85 9.02 -5.13
C VAL A 187 7.83 9.46 -4.07
N VAL A 188 6.78 10.18 -4.48
CA VAL A 188 5.73 10.66 -3.55
C VAL A 188 5.05 9.48 -2.87
N MET A 189 4.63 8.48 -3.64
CA MET A 189 3.95 7.30 -3.11
C MET A 189 4.86 6.48 -2.19
N PHE A 190 6.16 6.41 -2.44
CA PHE A 190 7.08 5.77 -1.52
C PHE A 190 7.02 6.40 -0.13
N PHE A 191 7.14 7.73 -0.03
CA PHE A 191 7.11 8.45 1.25
C PHE A 191 5.74 8.40 1.92
N VAL A 192 4.67 8.63 1.16
CA VAL A 192 3.29 8.56 1.67
C VAL A 192 3.01 7.20 2.28
N ASN A 193 3.35 6.12 1.57
CA ASN A 193 3.10 4.77 2.09
C ASN A 193 4.03 4.42 3.25
N ARG A 194 5.31 4.79 3.20
CA ARG A 194 6.23 4.59 4.31
C ARG A 194 5.70 5.21 5.60
N TYR A 195 5.30 6.48 5.55
CA TYR A 195 4.72 7.17 6.69
C TYR A 195 3.40 6.53 7.12
N TYR A 196 2.49 6.27 6.17
CA TYR A 196 1.16 5.71 6.45
C TYR A 196 1.21 4.37 7.19
N PHE A 197 2.05 3.43 6.70
CA PHE A 197 2.15 2.08 7.27
C PHE A 197 2.94 2.06 8.57
N ASN A 198 3.96 2.92 8.74
CA ASN A 198 4.68 3.04 10.01
C ASN A 198 3.74 3.50 11.13
N ASN A 199 2.85 4.46 10.86
CA ASN A 199 1.88 4.94 11.84
C ASN A 199 0.77 3.91 12.18
N ARG A 200 0.70 2.80 11.44
CA ARG A 200 -0.30 1.73 11.61
C ARG A 200 0.36 0.36 11.79
N ALA A 201 1.63 0.32 12.21
CA ALA A 201 2.38 -0.92 12.38
C ALA A 201 1.69 -1.90 13.34
N ASN A 202 0.97 -1.38 14.34
CA ASN A 202 0.14 -2.15 15.27
C ASN A 202 -1.02 -2.93 14.62
N VAL A 203 -1.46 -2.53 13.42
CA VAL A 203 -2.55 -3.20 12.68
C VAL A 203 -2.02 -4.30 11.74
N PHE A 204 -0.77 -4.18 11.30
CA PHE A 204 -0.12 -5.09 10.37
C PHE A 204 0.85 -5.99 11.14
N VAL A 205 0.37 -7.10 11.68
CA VAL A 205 1.14 -7.96 12.60
C VAL A 205 1.20 -9.44 12.20
N ASN A 206 0.42 -9.86 11.19
CA ASN A 206 0.38 -11.25 10.72
C ASN A 206 1.60 -11.68 9.90
#